data_AF-A0A7S2LTC4-F1
#
_entry.id   AF-A0A7S2LTC4-F1
#
_cell.length_a   1.000
_cell.length_b   1.000
_cell.length_c   1.000
_cell.angle_alpha   90.00
_cell.angle_beta   90.00
_cell.angle_gamma   90.00
#
_symmetry.space_group_name_H-M   'P 1'
#
loop_
_entity.id
_entity.type
_entity.pdbx_description
1 polymer ?
#
loop_
_entity_poly.entity_id
_entity_poly.type
_entity_poly.pdbx_seq_one_letter_code
_entity_poly.pdbx_strand_id
1 'polypeptide(L)'
;GAPLLGKATGQLATYDPDFDLERPSMQRHLYKVCTDGYRLKTEDMLIAWDRCWMRLFRDWHIRRGGELFPMRQGFTERVRRFAREYIMEGGAPAEDSMWFDENGRVKATSFTFFTTMSRYSASAQTILRCKSSWDEYTELINRKARMSVEAWHTSSLWQRAEAEQSIVGSTIETMVVSVFCGFMGALVSTRDVCLATLVVCSVGGVIISLAWFMVVIMQWKIGAMEVLGLIVFVGYGITYSLHVAQKYGDHVP
;
A
#
# COMPACT_ATOMS: atom_id res chain seq x y z
N GLY A 1 -9.60 14.75 6.35
CA GLY A 1 -8.51 14.72 5.36
C GLY A 1 -9.11 14.39 4.01
N ALA A 2 -8.86 15.21 3.00
CA ALA A 2 -9.32 14.92 1.64
C ALA A 2 -8.54 13.73 1.07
N PRO A 3 -9.18 12.82 0.31
CA PRO A 3 -8.47 11.74 -0.37
C PRO A 3 -7.52 12.33 -1.43
N LEU A 4 -6.28 11.83 -1.45
CA LEU A 4 -5.22 12.23 -2.39
C LEU A 4 -5.47 11.78 -3.84
N LEU A 5 -6.51 10.97 -4.07
CA LEU A 5 -6.96 10.50 -5.36
C LEU A 5 -8.40 11.01 -5.55
N GLY A 6 -8.71 11.57 -6.72
CA GLY A 6 -9.91 12.38 -6.99
C GLY A 6 -11.27 11.74 -6.67
N LYS A 7 -12.36 12.45 -6.99
CA LYS A 7 -13.74 11.99 -6.72
C LYS A 7 -13.91 10.52 -7.08
N ALA A 8 -14.18 9.69 -6.07
CA ALA A 8 -14.50 8.28 -6.24
C ALA A 8 -15.63 8.15 -7.25
N THR A 9 -15.29 7.76 -8.47
CA THR A 9 -16.19 7.63 -9.63
C THR A 9 -16.58 6.17 -9.84
N GLY A 10 -16.28 5.30 -8.87
CA GLY A 10 -16.67 3.90 -8.90
C GLY A 10 -18.06 3.69 -8.29
N GLN A 11 -18.81 2.73 -8.85
CA GLN A 11 -19.99 2.14 -8.24
C GLN A 11 -19.82 2.01 -6.72
N LEU A 12 -20.86 2.39 -5.97
CA LEU A 12 -20.98 2.08 -4.55
C LEU A 12 -20.63 0.61 -4.35
N ALA A 13 -19.74 0.32 -3.40
CA ALA A 13 -19.34 -1.04 -3.07
C ALA A 13 -20.59 -1.92 -2.94
N THR A 14 -20.72 -2.90 -3.84
CA THR A 14 -21.88 -3.79 -3.90
C THR A 14 -21.52 -5.09 -3.20
N TYR A 15 -22.45 -5.65 -2.43
CA TYR A 15 -22.24 -6.94 -1.80
C TYR A 15 -22.22 -8.06 -2.83
N ASP A 16 -21.32 -9.01 -2.65
CA ASP A 16 -21.28 -10.22 -3.44
C ASP A 16 -22.53 -11.07 -3.14
N PRO A 17 -23.39 -11.38 -4.14
CA PRO A 17 -24.58 -12.19 -3.93
C PRO A 17 -24.28 -13.63 -3.52
N ASP A 18 -23.10 -14.16 -3.84
CA ASP A 18 -22.69 -15.53 -3.54
C ASP A 18 -22.09 -15.69 -2.13
N PHE A 19 -21.82 -14.58 -1.44
CA PHE A 19 -21.33 -14.60 -0.07
C PHE A 19 -22.44 -14.99 0.92
N ASP A 20 -22.31 -16.19 1.49
CA ASP A 20 -23.27 -16.74 2.45
C ASP A 20 -22.58 -17.51 3.58
N LEU A 21 -22.52 -16.89 4.77
CA LEU A 21 -21.93 -17.48 5.97
C LEU A 21 -22.77 -18.59 6.60
N GLU A 22 -24.03 -18.76 6.22
CA GLU A 22 -24.84 -19.87 6.74
C GLU A 22 -24.35 -21.22 6.20
N ARG A 23 -23.64 -21.23 5.07
CA ARG A 23 -23.06 -22.43 4.48
C ARG A 23 -21.95 -23.01 5.37
N PRO A 24 -22.02 -24.28 5.80
CA PRO A 24 -20.98 -24.92 6.61
C PRO A 24 -19.60 -25.00 5.94
N SER A 25 -19.53 -24.97 4.60
CA SER A 25 -18.28 -24.87 3.86
C SER A 25 -17.60 -23.51 4.05
N MET A 26 -18.36 -22.42 3.99
CA MET A 26 -17.89 -21.05 4.19
C MET A 26 -17.39 -20.86 5.63
N GLN A 27 -18.16 -21.30 6.63
CA GLN A 27 -17.74 -21.24 8.04
C GLN A 27 -16.42 -21.98 8.29
N ARG A 28 -16.27 -23.19 7.71
CA ARG A 28 -15.02 -23.95 7.81
C ARG A 28 -13.86 -23.26 7.10
N HIS A 29 -14.11 -22.67 5.94
CA HIS A 29 -13.09 -21.97 5.17
C HIS A 29 -12.57 -20.74 5.95
N LEU A 30 -13.47 -19.90 6.46
CA LEU A 30 -13.10 -18.73 7.25
C LEU A 30 -12.43 -19.08 8.58
N TYR A 31 -12.91 -20.14 9.24
CA TYR A 31 -12.23 -20.64 10.44
C TYR A 31 -10.81 -21.11 10.12
N LYS A 32 -10.62 -21.80 8.98
CA LYS A 32 -9.29 -22.20 8.52
C LYS A 32 -8.40 -21.01 8.21
N VAL A 33 -8.90 -19.94 7.61
CA VAL A 33 -8.10 -18.71 7.39
C VAL A 33 -7.50 -18.23 8.71
N CYS A 34 -8.31 -18.23 9.78
CA CYS A 34 -7.86 -17.80 11.09
C CYS A 34 -6.87 -18.75 11.78
N THR A 35 -7.00 -20.07 11.58
CA THR A 35 -6.09 -21.04 12.20
C THR A 35 -4.82 -21.27 11.37
N ASP A 36 -4.95 -21.26 10.06
CA ASP A 36 -3.86 -21.55 9.12
C ASP A 36 -2.99 -20.32 8.91
N GLY A 37 -3.53 -19.10 9.00
CA GLY A 37 -2.73 -17.87 8.97
C GLY A 37 -1.69 -17.82 10.09
N TYR A 38 -1.97 -18.42 11.24
CA TYR A 38 -1.01 -18.55 12.33
C TYR A 38 0.08 -19.60 12.06
N ARG A 39 -0.24 -20.65 11.30
CA ARG A 39 0.69 -21.75 10.96
C ARG A 39 1.57 -21.43 9.75
N LEU A 40 1.05 -20.64 8.82
CA LEU A 40 1.75 -20.15 7.63
C LEU A 40 2.52 -18.85 7.91
N LYS A 41 2.94 -18.59 9.15
CA LYS A 41 3.88 -17.50 9.45
C LYS A 41 5.18 -17.72 8.68
N THR A 42 5.23 -17.25 7.44
CA THR A 42 6.50 -16.90 6.82
C THR A 42 7.06 -15.73 7.62
N GLU A 43 8.37 -15.77 7.86
CA GLU A 43 9.09 -14.73 8.61
C GLU A 43 8.78 -13.32 8.07
N ASP A 44 8.40 -13.23 6.79
CA ASP A 44 8.08 -12.00 6.07
C ASP A 44 6.71 -11.38 6.40
N MET A 45 5.71 -12.14 6.89
CA MET A 45 4.37 -11.60 7.19
C MET A 45 4.30 -10.83 8.53
N LEU A 46 5.29 -11.03 9.42
CA LEU A 46 5.48 -10.26 10.66
C LEU A 46 4.24 -10.11 11.55
N ILE A 47 3.40 -11.15 11.64
CA ILE A 47 2.15 -11.12 12.42
C ILE A 47 2.46 -11.16 13.92
N ALA A 48 2.09 -10.08 14.61
CA ALA A 48 2.12 -9.98 16.07
C ALA A 48 0.94 -10.72 16.69
N TRP A 49 -0.28 -10.36 16.30
CA TRP A 49 -1.54 -10.92 16.80
C TRP A 49 -2.68 -10.70 15.81
N ASP A 50 -3.78 -11.43 15.97
CA ASP A 50 -4.96 -11.40 15.09
C ASP A 50 -6.25 -11.10 15.86
N ARG A 51 -7.20 -10.43 15.18
CA ARG A 51 -8.61 -10.36 15.57
C ARG A 51 -9.43 -11.17 14.57
N CYS A 52 -9.46 -12.47 14.77
CA CYS A 52 -10.41 -13.33 14.07
C CYS A 52 -11.64 -13.64 14.93
N TRP A 53 -12.76 -12.99 14.60
CA TRP A 53 -14.03 -13.23 15.27
C TRP A 53 -14.57 -14.65 15.04
N MET A 54 -14.26 -15.31 13.91
CA MET A 54 -14.77 -16.66 13.62
C MET A 54 -14.22 -17.71 14.60
N ARG A 55 -12.94 -17.57 14.97
CA ARG A 55 -12.29 -18.39 16.01
C ARG A 55 -12.93 -18.13 17.38
N LEU A 56 -13.09 -16.87 17.74
CA LEU A 56 -13.70 -16.44 19.00
C LEU A 56 -15.17 -16.87 19.09
N PHE A 57 -15.91 -16.78 18.00
CA PHE A 57 -17.31 -17.21 17.89
C PHE A 57 -17.45 -18.71 18.12
N ARG A 58 -16.59 -19.54 17.51
CA ARG A 58 -16.58 -20.99 17.76
C ARG A 58 -16.39 -21.29 19.23
N ASP A 59 -15.40 -20.66 19.86
CA ASP A 59 -15.09 -20.91 21.27
C ASP A 59 -16.18 -20.39 22.21
N TRP A 60 -16.82 -19.27 21.86
CA TRP A 60 -17.99 -18.74 22.57
C TRP A 60 -19.21 -19.67 22.41
N HIS A 61 -19.45 -20.18 21.21
CA HIS A 61 -20.55 -21.07 20.89
C HIS A 61 -20.46 -22.39 21.67
N ILE A 62 -19.29 -23.03 21.67
CA ILE A 62 -19.03 -24.28 22.39
C ILE A 62 -19.17 -24.08 23.90
N ARG A 63 -18.62 -22.98 24.44
CA ARG A 63 -18.73 -22.66 25.87
C ARG A 63 -20.16 -22.48 26.37
N ARG A 64 -21.10 -22.11 25.49
CA ARG A 64 -22.52 -21.95 25.82
C ARG A 64 -23.37 -23.17 25.45
N GLY A 65 -22.77 -24.36 25.41
CA GLY A 65 -23.48 -25.63 25.16
C GLY A 65 -23.85 -25.85 23.70
N GLY A 66 -23.16 -25.19 22.76
CA GLY A 66 -23.24 -25.53 21.34
C GLY A 66 -22.44 -26.80 21.03
N GLU A 67 -23.06 -27.79 20.39
CA GLU A 67 -22.45 -29.12 20.23
C GLU A 67 -21.40 -29.18 19.11
N LEU A 68 -21.59 -28.48 17.99
CA LEU A 68 -20.77 -28.66 16.79
C LEU A 68 -20.55 -27.35 16.00
N PHE A 69 -19.33 -27.19 15.49
CA PHE A 69 -18.95 -26.16 14.51
C PHE A 69 -18.33 -26.85 13.28
N PRO A 70 -18.73 -26.54 12.04
CA PRO A 70 -19.64 -25.47 11.62
C PRO A 70 -21.12 -25.72 11.98
N MET A 71 -21.87 -24.65 12.17
CA MET A 71 -23.30 -24.69 12.44
C MET A 71 -24.10 -24.91 11.16
N ARG A 72 -25.12 -25.79 11.21
CA ARG A 72 -26.03 -26.04 10.08
C ARG A 72 -27.29 -25.18 10.09
N GLN A 73 -27.75 -24.78 11.27
CA GLN A 73 -28.99 -24.02 11.46
C GLN A 73 -28.81 -22.98 12.57
N GLY A 74 -29.57 -21.89 12.51
CA GLY A 74 -29.56 -20.84 13.54
C GLY A 74 -28.23 -20.08 13.66
N PHE A 75 -27.39 -20.11 12.63
CA PHE A 75 -26.10 -19.41 12.61
C PHE A 75 -26.30 -17.91 12.77
N THR A 76 -27.16 -17.32 11.95
CA THR A 76 -27.46 -15.88 11.92
C THR A 76 -27.89 -15.33 13.30
N GLU A 77 -28.85 -15.98 13.95
CA GLU A 77 -29.34 -15.62 15.29
C GLU A 77 -28.19 -15.63 16.33
N ARG A 78 -27.35 -16.68 16.30
CA ARG A 78 -26.25 -16.82 17.25
C ARG A 78 -25.11 -15.85 16.98
N VAL A 79 -24.78 -15.58 15.73
CA VAL A 79 -23.76 -14.58 15.36
C VAL A 79 -24.23 -13.19 15.76
N ARG A 80 -25.50 -12.85 15.56
CA ARG A 80 -26.06 -11.56 16.00
C ARG A 80 -26.03 -11.40 17.52
N ARG A 81 -26.26 -12.48 18.26
CA ARG A 81 -26.10 -12.49 19.72
C ARG A 81 -24.63 -12.31 20.10
N PHE A 82 -23.71 -13.04 19.46
CA PHE A 82 -22.27 -12.90 19.68
C PHE A 82 -21.76 -11.49 19.39
N ALA A 83 -22.17 -10.89 18.26
CA ALA A 83 -21.76 -9.55 17.85
C ALA A 83 -22.08 -8.48 18.90
N ARG A 84 -23.24 -8.61 19.56
CA ARG A 84 -23.71 -7.68 20.60
C ARG A 84 -23.12 -7.95 21.98
N GLU A 85 -22.92 -9.22 22.35
CA GLU A 85 -22.50 -9.60 23.70
C GLU A 85 -20.98 -9.68 23.86
N TYR A 86 -20.24 -9.91 22.77
CA TYR A 86 -18.82 -10.20 22.83
C TYR A 86 -17.96 -8.99 22.47
N ILE A 87 -17.08 -8.62 23.40
CA ILE A 87 -16.07 -7.58 23.20
C ILE A 87 -14.75 -8.28 22.88
N MET A 88 -14.17 -7.94 21.73
CA MET A 88 -12.88 -8.49 21.30
C MET A 88 -11.73 -7.87 22.09
N GLU A 89 -10.57 -8.53 22.06
CA GLU A 89 -9.34 -8.01 22.69
C GLU A 89 -9.01 -6.61 22.16
N GLY A 90 -8.85 -5.66 23.09
CA GLY A 90 -8.67 -4.24 22.80
C GLY A 90 -9.97 -3.43 22.69
N GLY A 91 -11.09 -3.96 23.21
CA GLY A 91 -12.30 -3.19 23.52
C GLY A 91 -13.25 -2.97 22.36
N ALA A 92 -12.93 -3.45 21.17
CA ALA A 92 -13.80 -3.32 20.00
C ALA A 92 -14.95 -4.34 20.05
N PRO A 93 -16.21 -3.94 19.80
CA PRO A 93 -17.32 -4.86 19.60
C PRO A 93 -17.02 -5.84 18.45
N ALA A 94 -17.46 -7.09 18.58
CA ALA A 94 -17.37 -8.05 17.47
C ALA A 94 -18.17 -7.61 16.24
N GLU A 95 -19.18 -6.76 16.43
CA GLU A 95 -19.98 -6.14 15.38
C GLU A 95 -19.16 -5.31 14.38
N ASP A 96 -18.07 -4.68 14.79
CA ASP A 96 -17.24 -3.83 13.91
C ASP A 96 -16.60 -4.60 12.74
N SER A 97 -16.49 -5.93 12.86
CA SER A 97 -15.92 -6.82 11.84
C SER A 97 -16.97 -7.46 10.93
N MET A 98 -18.26 -7.09 11.07
CA MET A 98 -19.38 -7.73 10.39
C MET A 98 -20.35 -6.70 9.83
N TRP A 99 -20.83 -6.93 8.61
CA TRP A 99 -21.89 -6.12 8.00
C TRP A 99 -23.14 -6.97 7.87
N PHE A 100 -24.22 -6.53 8.52
CA PHE A 100 -25.51 -7.22 8.53
C PHE A 100 -26.47 -6.60 7.51
N ASP A 101 -27.28 -7.44 6.85
CA ASP A 101 -28.45 -6.97 6.09
C ASP A 101 -29.65 -6.68 7.00
N GLU A 102 -30.75 -6.20 6.39
CA GLU A 102 -32.02 -5.93 7.09
C GLU A 102 -32.58 -7.16 7.80
N ASN A 103 -32.33 -8.36 7.27
CA ASN A 103 -32.73 -9.63 7.86
C ASN A 103 -31.77 -10.11 8.96
N GLY A 104 -30.67 -9.39 9.19
CA GLY A 104 -29.63 -9.73 10.15
C GLY A 104 -28.62 -10.77 9.68
N ARG A 105 -28.59 -11.12 8.39
CA ARG A 105 -27.58 -12.01 7.81
C ARG A 105 -26.29 -11.25 7.55
N VAL A 106 -25.16 -11.90 7.73
CA VAL A 106 -23.85 -11.28 7.47
C VAL A 106 -23.59 -11.26 5.96
N LYS A 107 -23.47 -10.06 5.37
CA LYS A 107 -23.20 -9.80 3.95
C LYS A 107 -21.74 -9.50 3.62
N ALA A 108 -20.98 -9.04 4.61
CA ALA A 108 -19.54 -8.92 4.49
C ALA A 108 -18.90 -9.12 5.87
N THR A 109 -17.63 -9.47 5.86
CA THR A 109 -16.86 -9.60 7.09
C THR A 109 -15.40 -9.29 6.87
N SER A 110 -14.72 -8.83 7.90
CA SER A 110 -13.29 -8.53 7.88
C SER A 110 -12.56 -9.26 9.00
N PHE A 111 -11.29 -9.58 8.74
CA PHE A 111 -10.35 -10.04 9.75
C PHE A 111 -9.22 -9.02 9.82
N THR A 112 -8.80 -8.69 11.04
CA THR A 112 -7.70 -7.76 11.24
C THR A 112 -6.49 -8.52 11.75
N PHE A 113 -5.37 -8.38 11.06
CA PHE A 113 -4.08 -8.91 11.47
C PHE A 113 -3.16 -7.74 11.80
N PHE A 114 -2.52 -7.79 12.97
CA PHE A 114 -1.61 -6.75 13.44
C PHE A 114 -0.18 -7.18 13.17
N THR A 115 0.57 -6.35 12.46
CA THR A 115 1.97 -6.60 12.12
C THR A 115 2.91 -5.91 13.11
N THR A 116 4.08 -6.48 13.40
CA THR A 116 5.12 -5.83 14.22
C THR A 116 5.84 -4.68 13.51
N MET A 117 5.53 -4.44 12.22
CA MET A 117 6.13 -3.37 11.44
C MET A 117 5.77 -1.97 11.95
N SER A 118 6.79 -1.14 12.10
CA SER A 118 6.62 0.28 12.43
C SER A 118 6.13 1.07 11.21
N ARG A 119 5.07 1.85 11.41
CA ARG A 119 4.52 2.74 10.38
C ARG A 119 5.51 3.81 9.90
N TYR A 120 6.38 4.30 10.79
CA TYR A 120 7.22 5.48 10.51
C TYR A 120 8.66 5.14 10.14
N SER A 121 9.22 4.07 10.71
CA SER A 121 10.63 3.74 10.50
C SER A 121 10.86 2.74 9.38
N ALA A 122 9.86 1.92 9.03
CA ALA A 122 9.98 0.95 7.95
C ALA A 122 10.09 1.64 6.58
N SER A 123 11.00 1.15 5.75
CA SER A 123 11.18 1.60 4.37
C SER A 123 10.02 1.12 3.49
N ALA A 124 9.71 1.86 2.42
CA ALA A 124 8.73 1.44 1.43
C ALA A 124 9.02 0.03 0.89
N GLN A 125 10.29 -0.28 0.59
CA GLN A 125 10.68 -1.57 0.04
C GLN A 125 10.39 -2.74 1.00
N THR A 126 10.67 -2.59 2.29
CA THR A 126 10.36 -3.63 3.28
C THR A 126 8.85 -3.82 3.42
N ILE A 127 8.08 -2.73 3.40
CA ILE A 127 6.61 -2.80 3.43
C ILE A 127 6.08 -3.52 2.18
N LEU A 128 6.59 -3.20 0.99
CA LEU A 128 6.15 -3.86 -0.25
C LEU A 128 6.49 -5.34 -0.30
N ARG A 129 7.62 -5.76 0.29
CA ARG A 129 7.93 -7.20 0.44
C ARG A 129 6.92 -7.91 1.32
N CYS A 130 6.61 -7.33 2.48
CA CYS A 130 5.56 -7.86 3.35
C CYS A 130 4.22 -7.89 2.61
N LYS A 131 3.92 -6.87 1.79
CA LYS A 131 2.70 -6.81 0.96
C LYS A 131 2.62 -8.00 0.03
N SER A 132 3.71 -8.29 -0.67
CA SER A 132 3.80 -9.41 -1.60
C SER A 132 3.53 -10.76 -0.91
N SER A 133 4.02 -10.95 0.32
CA SER A 133 3.72 -12.15 1.10
C SER A 133 2.22 -12.26 1.46
N TRP A 134 1.58 -11.13 1.77
CA TRP A 134 0.13 -11.07 2.00
C TRP A 134 -0.69 -11.25 0.72
N ASP A 135 -0.22 -10.74 -0.41
CA ASP A 135 -0.83 -10.95 -1.74
C ASP A 135 -0.83 -12.46 -2.06
N GLU A 136 0.31 -13.14 -1.91
CA GLU A 136 0.44 -14.59 -2.14
C GLU A 136 -0.45 -15.41 -1.18
N TYR A 137 -0.48 -15.02 0.10
CA TYR A 137 -1.33 -15.69 1.08
C TYR A 137 -2.83 -15.53 0.77
N THR A 138 -3.25 -14.33 0.38
CA THR A 138 -4.64 -14.03 0.00
C THR A 138 -5.03 -14.80 -1.25
N GLU A 139 -4.14 -14.86 -2.24
CA GLU A 139 -4.34 -15.65 -3.45
C GLU A 139 -4.44 -17.15 -3.14
N LEU A 140 -3.59 -17.67 -2.25
CA LEU A 140 -3.65 -19.06 -1.81
C LEU A 140 -4.99 -19.39 -1.13
N ILE A 141 -5.53 -18.48 -0.31
CA ILE A 141 -6.84 -18.63 0.31
C ILE A 141 -7.93 -18.64 -0.75
N ASN A 142 -7.92 -17.67 -1.66
CA ASN A 142 -8.92 -17.56 -2.72
C ASN A 142 -8.93 -18.81 -3.62
N ARG A 143 -7.75 -19.31 -4.01
CA ARG A 143 -7.63 -20.56 -4.78
C ARG A 143 -8.15 -21.79 -4.02
N LYS A 144 -8.01 -21.82 -2.69
CA LYS A 144 -8.54 -22.91 -1.84
C LYS A 144 -10.03 -22.77 -1.57
N ALA A 145 -10.59 -21.57 -1.72
CA ALA A 145 -12.02 -21.36 -1.62
C ALA A 145 -12.68 -22.09 -2.81
N ARG A 146 -13.44 -23.16 -2.53
CA ARG A 146 -14.26 -23.85 -3.55
C ARG A 146 -15.51 -23.04 -3.93
N MET A 147 -15.52 -21.74 -3.66
CA MET A 147 -16.67 -20.86 -3.75
C MET A 147 -16.28 -19.65 -4.58
N SER A 148 -17.24 -19.03 -5.25
CA SER A 148 -17.02 -17.88 -6.13
C SER A 148 -16.67 -16.57 -5.41
N VAL A 149 -16.34 -16.62 -4.12
CA VAL A 149 -16.09 -15.43 -3.31
C VAL A 149 -14.59 -15.21 -3.21
N GLU A 150 -14.14 -14.04 -3.63
CA GLU A 150 -12.76 -13.59 -3.53
C GLU A 150 -12.57 -12.65 -2.33
N ALA A 151 -11.55 -12.94 -1.54
CA ALA A 151 -11.09 -12.03 -0.49
C ALA A 151 -9.99 -11.12 -1.03
N TRP A 152 -9.90 -9.92 -0.45
CA TRP A 152 -8.82 -8.98 -0.68
C TRP A 152 -8.34 -8.44 0.67
N HIS A 153 -7.13 -7.90 0.71
CA HIS A 153 -6.56 -7.31 1.92
C HIS A 153 -6.23 -5.83 1.69
N THR A 154 -6.18 -5.08 2.78
CA THR A 154 -5.83 -3.66 2.75
C THR A 154 -5.16 -3.25 4.03
N SER A 155 -4.33 -2.21 3.94
CA SER A 155 -3.63 -1.60 5.05
C SER A 155 -3.19 -0.21 4.65
N SER A 156 -3.28 0.71 5.59
CA SER A 156 -2.65 2.03 5.48
C SER A 156 -1.14 1.99 5.19
N LEU A 157 -0.45 0.90 5.58
CA LEU A 157 0.97 0.73 5.28
C LEU A 157 1.20 0.46 3.79
N TRP A 158 0.37 -0.38 3.18
CA TRP A 158 0.42 -0.67 1.74
C TRP A 158 0.25 0.62 0.94
N GLN A 159 -0.80 1.39 1.25
CA GLN A 159 -1.12 2.64 0.56
C GLN A 159 0.04 3.63 0.61
N ARG A 160 0.68 3.78 1.78
CA ARG A 160 1.85 4.66 1.91
C ARG A 160 3.02 4.18 1.06
N ALA A 161 3.36 2.89 1.15
CA ALA A 161 4.53 2.35 0.46
C ALA A 161 4.35 2.34 -1.07
N GLU A 162 3.14 2.04 -1.55
CA GLU A 162 2.79 2.12 -2.97
C GLU A 162 2.83 3.56 -3.48
N ALA A 163 2.33 4.52 -2.69
CA ALA A 163 2.44 5.94 -3.04
C ALA A 163 3.91 6.39 -3.10
N GLU A 164 4.74 6.03 -2.12
CA GLU A 164 6.17 6.33 -2.13
C GLU A 164 6.87 5.72 -3.36
N GLN A 165 6.60 4.46 -3.69
CA GLN A 165 7.18 3.79 -4.86
C GLN A 165 6.71 4.41 -6.18
N SER A 166 5.41 4.70 -6.30
CA SER A 166 4.84 5.32 -7.50
C SER A 166 5.41 6.73 -7.73
N ILE A 167 5.62 7.49 -6.65
CA ILE A 167 6.24 8.81 -6.75
C ILE A 167 7.68 8.67 -7.22
N VAL A 168 8.50 7.83 -6.58
CA VAL A 168 9.91 7.65 -6.99
C VAL A 168 10.02 7.20 -8.45
N GLY A 169 9.20 6.24 -8.87
CA GLY A 169 9.17 5.75 -10.26
C GLY A 169 8.84 6.86 -11.26
N SER A 170 7.75 7.61 -11.00
CA SER A 170 7.34 8.72 -11.86
C SER A 170 8.37 9.85 -11.89
N THR A 171 9.09 10.07 -10.79
CA THR A 171 10.03 11.17 -10.68
C THR A 171 11.36 10.91 -11.39
N ILE A 172 11.78 9.64 -11.50
CA ILE A 172 12.92 9.26 -12.35
C ILE A 172 12.58 9.54 -13.82
N GLU A 173 11.37 9.19 -14.26
CA GLU A 173 10.91 9.48 -15.62
C GLU A 173 10.88 11.00 -15.89
N THR A 174 10.30 11.78 -14.98
CA THR A 174 10.28 13.25 -15.15
C THR A 174 11.68 13.87 -15.09
N MET A 175 12.62 13.33 -14.32
CA MET A 175 14.00 13.78 -14.30
C MET A 175 14.69 13.56 -15.66
N VAL A 176 14.49 12.39 -16.28
CA VAL A 176 15.04 12.10 -17.62
C VAL A 176 14.47 13.06 -18.66
N VAL A 177 13.16 13.28 -18.64
CA VAL A 177 12.49 14.23 -19.55
C VAL A 177 12.99 15.65 -19.33
N SER A 178 13.16 16.08 -18.07
CA SER A 178 13.66 17.41 -17.72
C SER A 178 15.08 17.65 -18.21
N VAL A 179 15.99 16.68 -18.02
CA VAL A 179 17.37 16.77 -18.52
C VAL A 179 17.40 16.83 -20.05
N PHE A 180 16.56 16.03 -20.72
CA PHE A 180 16.45 16.06 -22.18
C PHE A 180 15.95 17.42 -22.70
N CYS A 181 14.89 17.96 -22.11
CA CYS A 181 14.39 19.30 -22.43
C CYS A 181 15.44 20.38 -22.15
N GLY A 182 16.18 20.26 -21.05
CA GLY A 182 17.29 21.16 -20.70
C GLY A 182 18.42 21.15 -21.73
N PHE A 183 18.80 19.96 -22.21
CA PHE A 183 19.78 19.80 -23.29
C PHE A 183 19.29 20.45 -24.60
N MET A 184 18.04 20.20 -24.99
CA MET A 184 17.45 20.82 -26.19
C MET A 184 17.39 22.34 -26.07
N GLY A 185 17.01 22.87 -24.91
CA GLY A 185 17.00 24.32 -24.66
C GLY A 185 18.39 24.94 -24.73
N ALA A 186 19.41 24.27 -24.16
CA ALA A 186 20.80 24.69 -24.26
C ALA A 186 21.28 24.69 -25.72
N LEU A 187 21.00 23.62 -26.47
CA LEU A 187 21.38 23.48 -27.87
C LEU A 187 20.77 24.56 -28.76
N VAL A 188 19.48 24.87 -28.60
CA VAL A 188 18.80 25.92 -29.36
C VAL A 188 19.40 27.30 -29.04
N SER A 189 19.79 27.53 -27.80
CA SER A 189 20.31 28.81 -27.33
C SER A 189 21.76 29.06 -27.71
N THR A 190 22.62 28.04 -27.59
CA THR A 190 24.06 28.18 -27.90
C THR A 190 24.37 27.90 -29.36
N ARG A 191 23.52 27.14 -30.07
CA ARG A 191 23.77 26.61 -31.43
C ARG A 191 25.09 25.83 -31.57
N ASP A 192 25.67 25.43 -30.45
CA ASP A 192 26.91 24.67 -30.35
C ASP A 192 26.67 23.45 -29.44
N VAL A 193 26.81 22.27 -30.04
CA VAL A 193 26.61 20.96 -29.38
C VAL A 193 27.66 20.73 -28.29
N CYS A 194 28.91 21.17 -28.50
CA CYS A 194 29.99 21.01 -27.53
C CYS A 194 29.71 21.87 -26.29
N LEU A 195 29.35 23.14 -26.50
CA LEU A 195 29.01 24.05 -25.41
C LEU A 195 27.75 23.60 -24.65
N ALA A 196 26.71 23.16 -25.37
CA ALA A 196 25.49 22.63 -24.76
C ALA A 196 25.76 21.37 -23.93
N THR A 197 26.62 20.47 -24.42
CA THR A 197 27.01 19.25 -23.69
C THR A 197 27.78 19.60 -22.42
N LEU A 198 28.75 20.52 -22.49
CA LEU A 198 29.51 20.97 -21.32
C LEU A 198 28.61 21.57 -20.24
N VAL A 199 27.61 22.37 -20.63
CA VAL A 199 26.61 22.95 -19.71
C VAL A 199 25.81 21.85 -19.02
N VAL A 200 25.29 20.87 -19.77
CA VAL A 200 24.49 19.78 -19.21
C VAL A 200 25.34 18.85 -18.32
N CYS A 201 26.58 18.54 -18.72
CA CYS A 201 27.51 17.76 -17.89
C CYS A 201 27.84 18.48 -16.59
N SER A 202 28.06 19.81 -16.62
CA SER A 202 28.31 20.61 -15.43
C SER A 202 27.11 20.55 -14.46
N VAL A 203 25.90 20.79 -14.96
CA VAL A 203 24.67 20.71 -14.15
C VAL A 203 24.46 19.29 -13.60
N GLY A 204 24.66 18.26 -14.43
CA GLY A 204 24.61 16.86 -14.02
C GLY A 204 25.58 16.54 -12.88
N GLY A 205 26.81 17.07 -12.96
CA GLY A 205 27.81 16.96 -11.89
C GLY A 205 27.33 17.55 -10.57
N VAL A 206 26.76 18.76 -10.59
CA VAL A 206 26.21 19.40 -9.37
C VAL A 206 25.08 18.56 -8.78
N ILE A 207 24.19 18.01 -9.61
CA ILE A 207 23.08 17.16 -9.16
C ILE A 207 23.62 15.88 -8.49
N ILE A 208 24.60 15.22 -9.11
CA ILE A 208 25.20 13.99 -8.55
C ILE A 208 25.91 14.30 -7.23
N SER A 209 26.66 15.41 -7.15
CA SER A 209 27.30 15.84 -5.90
C SER A 209 26.29 16.15 -4.79
N LEU A 210 25.19 16.82 -5.13
CA LEU A 210 24.12 17.13 -4.18
C LEU A 210 23.40 15.85 -3.72
N ALA A 211 23.07 14.95 -4.64
CA ALA A 211 22.48 13.65 -4.33
C ALA A 211 23.41 12.81 -3.43
N TRP A 212 24.70 12.78 -3.73
CA TRP A 212 25.70 12.11 -2.88
C TRP A 212 25.76 12.73 -1.48
N PHE A 213 25.76 14.06 -1.36
CA PHE A 213 25.74 14.73 -0.07
C PHE A 213 24.48 14.36 0.74
N MET A 214 23.30 14.42 0.13
CA MET A 214 22.05 14.10 0.81
C MET A 214 21.97 12.62 1.24
N VAL A 215 22.36 11.70 0.37
CA VAL A 215 22.23 10.26 0.63
C VAL A 215 23.34 9.72 1.53
N VAL A 216 24.59 10.11 1.26
CA VAL A 216 25.78 9.52 1.91
C VAL A 216 26.17 10.29 3.16
N ILE A 217 26.22 11.62 3.11
CA ILE A 217 26.64 12.41 4.28
C ILE A 217 25.47 12.58 5.25
N MET A 218 24.33 13.05 4.75
CA MET A 218 23.18 13.36 5.60
C MET A 218 22.34 12.12 5.95
N GLN A 219 22.58 10.98 5.30
CA GLN A 219 21.83 9.73 5.50
C GLN A 219 20.31 9.92 5.33
N TRP A 220 19.92 10.84 4.44
CA TRP A 220 18.50 11.10 4.19
C TRP A 220 17.90 10.00 3.33
N LYS A 221 16.75 9.49 3.77
CA LYS A 221 15.95 8.58 2.95
C LYS A 221 15.38 9.38 1.79
N ILE A 222 15.63 8.95 0.55
CA ILE A 222 15.05 9.59 -0.63
C ILE A 222 13.53 9.41 -0.58
N GLY A 223 12.82 10.50 -0.33
CA GLY A 223 11.38 10.59 -0.39
C GLY A 223 10.91 11.49 -1.53
N ALA A 224 9.60 11.67 -1.62
CA ALA A 224 8.97 12.51 -2.63
C ALA A 224 9.48 13.97 -2.61
N MET A 225 9.70 14.52 -1.41
CA MET A 225 10.07 15.92 -1.22
C MET A 225 11.51 16.19 -1.66
N GLU A 226 12.43 15.28 -1.37
CA GLU A 226 13.83 15.38 -1.77
C GLU A 226 13.95 15.35 -3.30
N VAL A 227 13.18 14.50 -3.99
CA VAL A 227 13.24 14.42 -5.45
C VAL A 227 12.59 15.65 -6.11
N LEU A 228 11.48 16.17 -5.58
CA LEU A 228 10.92 17.45 -6.03
C LEU A 228 11.93 18.59 -5.87
N GLY A 229 12.63 18.64 -4.72
CA GLY A 229 13.70 19.59 -4.48
C GLY A 229 14.83 19.47 -5.51
N LEU A 230 15.25 18.25 -5.85
CA LEU A 230 16.24 18.00 -6.90
C LEU A 230 15.79 18.54 -8.27
N ILE A 231 14.54 18.26 -8.70
CA ILE A 231 14.03 18.75 -9.99
C ILE A 231 14.03 20.28 -10.06
N VAL A 232 13.54 20.94 -9.01
CA VAL A 232 13.52 22.40 -8.94
C VAL A 232 14.95 22.96 -8.98
N PHE A 233 15.87 22.33 -8.25
CA PHE A 233 17.27 22.71 -8.25
C PHE A 233 17.92 22.54 -9.64
N VAL A 234 17.58 21.48 -10.40
CA VAL A 234 18.02 21.32 -11.80
C VAL A 234 17.57 22.51 -12.65
N GLY A 235 16.30 22.91 -12.57
CA GLY A 235 15.76 24.02 -13.35
C GLY A 235 16.50 25.34 -13.08
N TYR A 236 16.78 25.64 -11.81
CA TYR A 236 17.57 26.82 -11.43
C TYR A 236 19.02 26.73 -11.92
N GLY A 237 19.65 25.56 -11.78
CA GLY A 237 21.04 25.34 -12.21
C GLY A 237 21.23 25.53 -13.71
N ILE A 238 20.32 25.00 -14.54
CA ILE A 238 20.38 25.15 -16.00
C ILE A 238 20.25 26.61 -16.41
N THR A 239 19.31 27.35 -15.83
CA THR A 239 19.04 28.74 -16.21
C THR A 239 20.27 29.63 -16.00
N TYR A 240 20.96 29.47 -14.87
CA TYR A 240 22.18 30.22 -14.58
C TYR A 240 23.30 29.89 -15.60
N SER A 241 23.57 28.61 -15.81
CA SER A 241 24.62 28.16 -16.73
C SER A 241 24.33 28.58 -18.18
N LEU A 242 23.05 28.62 -18.57
CA LEU A 242 22.63 29.05 -19.90
C LEU A 242 22.92 30.54 -20.15
N HIS A 243 22.60 31.41 -19.19
CA HIS A 243 22.91 32.83 -19.31
C HIS A 243 24.41 33.11 -19.42
N VAL A 244 25.23 32.35 -18.69
CA VAL A 244 26.68 32.44 -18.80
C VAL A 244 27.17 31.95 -20.17
N ALA A 245 26.63 30.82 -20.65
CA ALA A 245 26.99 30.25 -21.94
C ALA A 245 26.60 31.16 -23.12
N GLN A 246 25.43 31.82 -23.08
CA GLN A 246 25.01 32.80 -24.08
C GLN A 246 25.98 33.99 -24.15
N LYS A 247 26.32 34.58 -22.99
CA LYS A 247 27.29 35.67 -22.95
C LYS A 247 28.67 35.24 -23.46
N TYR A 248 29.08 34.01 -23.20
CA TYR A 248 30.33 33.46 -23.71
C TYR A 248 30.28 33.28 -25.24
N GLY A 249 29.19 32.70 -25.77
CA GLY A 249 28.99 32.53 -27.20
C GLY A 249 28.98 33.85 -27.98
N ASP A 250 28.41 34.91 -27.42
CA ASP A 250 28.39 36.25 -28.04
C ASP A 250 29.80 36.89 -28.17
N HIS A 251 30.79 36.43 -27.41
CA HIS A 251 32.15 36.98 -27.39
C HIS A 251 33.18 36.15 -28.19
N VAL A 252 32.79 34.96 -28.67
CA VAL A 252 33.63 34.15 -29.55
C VAL A 252 33.26 34.51 -31.01
N PRO A 253 34.19 35.09 -31.80
CA PRO A 253 33.92 35.51 -33.18
C PRO A 253 33.70 34.33 -34.14
#